data_AF-A0A934BR80-F1
#
_entry.id   AF-A0A934BR80-F1
#
_cell.length_a   1.000
_cell.length_b   1.000
_cell.length_c   1.000
_cell.angle_alpha   90.00
_cell.angle_beta   90.00
_cell.angle_gamma   90.00
#
_symmetry.space_group_name_H-M   'P 1'
#
loop_
_entity.id
_entity.type
_entity.pdbx_description
1 polymer ?
#
loop_
_entity_poly.entity_id
_entity_poly.type
_entity_poly.pdbx_seq_one_letter_code
_entity_poly.pdbx_strand_id
1 'polypeptide(L)'
;MSQAKRHTRFIFAAAGFLLVASGLLAAYWWHYKLVPMRHLADPVWRATHSEAARWKEEQEDYRRMGSSPDLCFRGDRIGFYGDKEWFLWLDERIRSPENFRHCGCTEYALALMANRHVTAWAKWTDANRNRSQEEWIRDGFLDYGVTVHLPPTSDDTLPLLHLLGRKSWNFLWAGSQGTNAPDAVPSYIHYNAYRWLRDSGFDPVKFVSSNTTVAAAFDITTGLLRFSQWHAAYPGHNGLGVLTFGKGRGSGFDMCPIISKPWVVFGVDAFIAVCAIGGAVLMFHFTRMSANGKK
;
A
#
# COMPACT_ATOMS: atom_id res chain seq x y z
N MET A 1 31.94 26.24 -46.09
CA MET A 1 31.51 26.62 -44.71
C MET A 1 32.58 26.16 -43.72
N SER A 2 32.99 26.99 -42.74
CA SER A 2 34.08 26.62 -41.83
C SER A 2 33.69 25.49 -40.86
N GLN A 3 34.68 24.68 -40.46
CA GLN A 3 34.50 23.51 -39.59
C GLN A 3 33.87 23.89 -38.24
N ALA A 4 34.29 25.01 -37.63
CA ALA A 4 33.68 25.57 -36.42
C ALA A 4 32.17 25.80 -36.60
N LYS A 5 31.73 26.43 -37.70
CA LYS A 5 30.29 26.65 -37.98
C LYS A 5 29.50 25.36 -38.17
N ARG A 6 30.15 24.24 -38.52
CA ARG A 6 29.51 22.90 -38.58
C ARG A 6 29.36 22.29 -37.18
N HIS A 7 30.42 22.36 -36.36
CA HIS A 7 30.38 21.87 -34.97
C HIS A 7 29.39 22.65 -34.10
N THR A 8 29.39 23.99 -34.15
CA THR A 8 28.44 24.82 -33.39
C THR A 8 26.97 24.48 -33.74
N ARG A 9 26.67 24.25 -35.02
CA ARG A 9 25.32 23.81 -35.46
C ARG A 9 24.95 22.44 -34.90
N PHE A 10 25.89 21.47 -34.93
CA PHE A 10 25.67 20.15 -34.36
C PHE A 10 25.43 20.20 -32.84
N ILE A 11 26.22 20.99 -32.12
CA ILE A 11 26.06 21.20 -30.66
C ILE A 11 24.67 21.78 -30.34
N PHE A 12 24.20 22.80 -31.06
CA PHE A 12 22.84 23.33 -30.85
C PHE A 12 21.73 22.33 -31.18
N ALA A 13 21.88 21.50 -32.21
CA ALA A 13 20.92 20.44 -32.52
C ALA A 13 20.88 19.37 -31.42
N ALA A 14 22.05 18.91 -30.96
CA ALA A 14 22.16 17.93 -29.89
C ALA A 14 21.61 18.46 -28.56
N ALA A 15 21.93 19.71 -28.18
CA ALA A 15 21.39 20.36 -27.00
C ALA A 15 19.87 20.55 -27.08
N GLY A 16 19.34 20.97 -28.23
CA GLY A 16 17.90 21.11 -28.46
C GLY A 16 17.15 19.78 -28.33
N PHE A 17 17.69 18.71 -28.92
CA PHE A 17 17.15 17.35 -28.79
C PHE A 17 17.20 16.85 -27.34
N LEU A 18 18.34 17.01 -26.65
CA LEU A 18 18.49 16.59 -25.24
C LEU A 18 17.54 17.36 -24.31
N LEU A 19 17.28 18.65 -24.57
CA LEU A 19 16.30 19.44 -23.81
C LEU A 19 14.87 18.94 -24.03
N VAL A 20 14.45 18.66 -25.26
CA VAL A 20 13.12 18.07 -25.52
C VAL A 20 13.01 16.67 -24.92
N ALA A 21 14.03 15.82 -25.06
CA ALA A 21 14.05 14.49 -24.44
C ALA A 21 13.95 14.56 -22.91
N SER A 22 14.67 15.50 -22.28
CA SER A 22 14.61 15.74 -20.83
C SER A 22 13.24 16.24 -20.38
N GLY A 23 12.63 17.16 -21.14
CA GLY A 23 11.28 17.67 -20.89
C GLY A 23 10.21 16.58 -21.03
N LEU A 24 10.31 15.71 -22.04
CA LEU A 24 9.41 14.57 -22.25
C LEU A 24 9.57 13.50 -21.16
N LEU A 25 10.80 13.20 -20.73
CA LEU A 25 11.06 12.31 -19.61
C LEU A 25 10.50 12.87 -18.29
N ALA A 26 10.73 14.15 -18.01
CA ALA A 26 10.16 14.83 -16.85
C ALA A 26 8.62 14.81 -16.89
N ALA A 27 8.01 15.09 -18.04
CA ALA A 27 6.56 15.01 -18.23
C ALA A 27 6.00 13.60 -18.04
N TYR A 28 6.67 12.56 -18.54
CA TYR A 28 6.29 11.16 -18.31
C TYR A 28 6.39 10.76 -16.83
N TRP A 29 7.46 11.16 -16.15
CA TRP A 29 7.60 10.89 -14.72
C TRP A 29 6.55 11.63 -13.91
N TRP A 30 6.28 12.90 -14.22
CA TRP A 30 5.39 13.77 -13.44
C TRP A 30 3.89 13.54 -13.71
N HIS A 31 3.49 13.39 -14.97
CA HIS A 31 2.08 13.23 -15.39
C HIS A 31 1.67 11.78 -15.68
N TYR A 32 2.54 10.79 -15.45
CA TYR A 32 2.14 9.37 -15.50
C TYR A 32 2.67 8.54 -14.32
N LYS A 33 4.00 8.44 -14.13
CA LYS A 33 4.58 7.59 -13.08
C LYS A 33 4.17 8.04 -11.67
N LEU A 34 4.37 9.32 -11.36
CA LEU A 34 4.16 9.91 -10.03
C LEU A 34 2.70 10.33 -9.77
N VAL A 35 1.80 10.24 -10.75
CA VAL A 35 0.39 10.65 -10.56
C VAL A 35 -0.26 9.99 -9.33
N PRO A 36 -0.13 8.67 -9.09
CA PRO A 36 -0.71 8.04 -7.92
C PRO A 36 -0.04 8.53 -6.63
N MET A 37 1.30 8.56 -6.56
CA MET A 37 2.03 9.19 -5.45
C MET A 37 1.57 10.62 -5.13
N ARG A 38 1.27 11.44 -6.14
CA ARG A 38 0.72 12.79 -5.95
C ARG A 38 -0.70 12.75 -5.41
N HIS A 39 -1.61 11.97 -6.00
CA HIS A 39 -2.99 11.81 -5.52
C HIS A 39 -3.05 11.27 -4.08
N LEU A 40 -2.16 10.33 -3.73
CA LEU A 40 -2.04 9.73 -2.40
C LEU A 40 -1.46 10.68 -1.33
N ALA A 41 -0.80 11.75 -1.75
CA ALA A 41 -0.31 12.80 -0.85
C ALA A 41 -1.13 14.09 -0.91
N ASP A 42 -2.01 14.25 -1.92
CA ASP A 42 -2.92 15.39 -2.08
C ASP A 42 -4.11 15.24 -1.12
N PRO A 43 -4.26 16.14 -0.13
CA PRO A 43 -5.41 16.10 0.79
C PRO A 43 -6.72 16.50 0.10
N VAL A 44 -6.71 17.33 -0.95
CA VAL A 44 -7.91 17.72 -1.69
C VAL A 44 -8.41 16.55 -2.52
N TRP A 45 -7.49 15.84 -3.20
CA TRP A 45 -7.84 14.61 -3.90
C TRP A 45 -8.43 13.58 -2.94
N ARG A 46 -7.76 13.25 -1.83
CA ARG A 46 -8.24 12.21 -0.90
C ARG A 46 -9.48 12.62 -0.09
N ALA A 47 -9.70 13.90 0.17
CA ALA A 47 -10.96 14.37 0.77
C ALA A 47 -12.15 14.30 -0.21
N THR A 48 -11.91 14.34 -1.53
CA THR A 48 -12.94 14.26 -2.57
C THR A 48 -13.14 12.85 -3.15
N HIS A 49 -12.27 11.89 -2.79
CA HIS A 49 -12.27 10.53 -3.31
C HIS A 49 -12.49 9.50 -2.20
N SER A 50 -13.15 8.38 -2.53
CA SER A 50 -13.35 7.29 -1.56
C SER A 50 -12.06 6.53 -1.25
N GLU A 51 -11.99 5.83 -0.11
CA GLU A 51 -10.89 4.88 0.15
C GLU A 51 -10.76 3.81 -0.95
N ALA A 52 -11.82 3.48 -1.70
CA ALA A 52 -11.73 2.55 -2.82
C ALA A 52 -10.99 3.16 -4.03
N ALA A 53 -11.17 4.47 -4.27
CA ALA A 53 -10.37 5.21 -5.24
C ALA A 53 -8.93 5.40 -4.74
N ARG A 54 -8.72 5.74 -3.46
CA ARG A 54 -7.39 5.79 -2.83
C ARG A 54 -6.67 4.45 -2.95
N TRP A 55 -7.33 3.33 -2.63
CA TRP A 55 -6.76 2.00 -2.76
C TRP A 55 -6.34 1.72 -4.20
N LYS A 56 -7.17 2.10 -5.18
CA LYS A 56 -6.79 2.03 -6.60
C LYS A 56 -5.52 2.85 -6.91
N GLU A 57 -5.36 4.05 -6.37
CA GLU A 57 -4.11 4.82 -6.52
C GLU A 57 -2.92 4.13 -5.81
N GLU A 58 -3.09 3.56 -4.61
CA GLU A 58 -2.01 2.76 -3.96
C GLU A 58 -1.60 1.58 -4.87
N GLN A 59 -2.57 0.86 -5.43
CA GLN A 59 -2.32 -0.20 -6.42
C GLN A 59 -1.60 0.30 -7.67
N GLU A 60 -1.96 1.47 -8.21
CA GLU A 60 -1.32 2.06 -9.39
C GLU A 60 0.09 2.57 -9.07
N ASP A 61 0.35 3.09 -7.87
CA ASP A 61 1.67 3.52 -7.41
C ASP A 61 2.65 2.35 -7.37
N TYR A 62 2.28 1.25 -6.68
CA TYR A 62 3.10 0.03 -6.65
C TYR A 62 3.39 -0.53 -8.04
N ARG A 63 2.37 -0.58 -8.91
CA ARG A 63 2.50 -1.08 -10.28
C ARG A 63 3.33 -0.17 -11.18
N ARG A 64 3.35 1.15 -10.96
CA ARG A 64 4.14 2.11 -11.75
C ARG A 64 5.56 2.30 -11.23
N MET A 65 5.76 2.33 -9.92
CA MET A 65 7.03 2.68 -9.27
C MET A 65 7.89 1.48 -8.89
N GLY A 66 7.30 0.29 -8.69
CA GLY A 66 8.03 -0.89 -8.18
C GLY A 66 8.42 -0.76 -6.70
N SER A 67 7.85 0.20 -5.98
CA SER A 67 8.18 0.50 -4.58
C SER A 67 7.90 -0.67 -3.63
N SER A 68 8.71 -0.79 -2.58
CA SER A 68 8.32 -1.49 -1.35
C SER A 68 7.04 -0.88 -0.77
N PRO A 69 6.20 -1.66 -0.08
CA PRO A 69 5.34 -1.15 0.98
C PRO A 69 6.10 -0.23 1.95
N ASP A 70 5.55 0.94 2.23
CA ASP A 70 6.01 1.90 3.23
C ASP A 70 4.86 2.28 4.18
N LEU A 71 4.50 1.28 5.00
CA LEU A 71 3.45 1.35 6.02
C LEU A 71 3.71 2.44 7.08
N CYS A 72 4.91 3.02 7.15
CA CYS A 72 5.34 3.91 8.24
C CYS A 72 5.48 5.39 7.83
N PHE A 73 6.06 5.69 6.66
CA PHE A 73 6.24 7.08 6.20
C PHE A 73 5.16 7.55 5.24
N ARG A 74 4.46 6.63 4.56
CA ARG A 74 3.38 6.94 3.62
C ARG A 74 1.98 6.58 4.14
N GLY A 75 1.90 5.72 5.17
CA GLY A 75 0.63 5.23 5.70
C GLY A 75 -0.07 4.25 4.76
N ASP A 76 0.71 3.55 3.94
CA ASP A 76 0.25 2.60 2.93
C ASP A 76 -0.67 1.53 3.55
N ARG A 77 -1.78 1.20 2.87
CA ARG A 77 -2.78 0.25 3.37
C ARG A 77 -2.59 -1.16 2.84
N ILE A 78 -1.61 -1.43 1.97
CA ILE A 78 -1.41 -2.73 1.29
C ILE A 78 -1.41 -3.95 2.22
N GLY A 79 -0.83 -3.87 3.42
CA GLY A 79 -0.89 -4.97 4.38
C GLY A 79 -2.30 -5.21 4.95
N PHE A 80 -3.10 -4.16 5.08
CA PHE A 80 -4.43 -4.18 5.69
C PHE A 80 -5.55 -4.45 4.68
N TYR A 81 -5.47 -3.85 3.49
CA TYR A 81 -6.43 -4.02 2.39
C TYR A 81 -6.08 -5.15 1.43
N GLY A 82 -4.85 -5.67 1.49
CA GLY A 82 -4.35 -6.70 0.60
C GLY A 82 -5.01 -8.06 0.77
N ASP A 83 -5.28 -8.69 -0.37
CA ASP A 83 -5.79 -10.03 -0.50
C ASP A 83 -4.68 -11.00 -0.94
N LYS A 84 -5.07 -12.22 -1.31
CA LYS A 84 -4.17 -13.22 -1.89
C LYS A 84 -3.44 -12.74 -3.16
N GLU A 85 -4.07 -11.92 -4.00
CA GLU A 85 -3.42 -11.44 -5.23
C GLU A 85 -2.30 -10.46 -4.90
N TRP A 86 -2.52 -9.55 -3.95
CA TRP A 86 -1.50 -8.61 -3.47
C TRP A 86 -0.37 -9.27 -2.71
N PHE A 87 -0.66 -10.32 -1.93
CA PHE A 87 0.37 -11.17 -1.32
C PHE A 87 1.27 -11.81 -2.39
N LEU A 88 0.66 -12.44 -3.41
CA LEU A 88 1.40 -13.12 -4.49
C LEU A 88 2.19 -12.14 -5.36
N TRP A 89 1.67 -10.92 -5.58
CA TRP A 89 2.38 -9.86 -6.30
C TRP A 89 3.64 -9.39 -5.54
N LEU A 90 3.56 -9.21 -4.22
CA LEU A 90 4.73 -8.87 -3.40
C LEU A 90 5.77 -10.00 -3.39
N ASP A 91 5.34 -11.26 -3.27
CA ASP A 91 6.23 -12.43 -3.33
C ASP A 91 6.95 -12.54 -4.68
N GLU A 92 6.25 -12.32 -5.81
CA GLU A 92 6.84 -12.25 -7.16
C GLU A 92 7.89 -11.12 -7.27
N ARG A 93 7.62 -9.95 -6.68
CA ARG A 93 8.54 -8.81 -6.66
C ARG A 93 9.77 -9.06 -5.81
N ILE A 94 9.64 -9.75 -4.67
CA ILE A 94 10.79 -10.16 -3.84
C ILE A 94 11.67 -11.16 -4.58
N ARG A 95 11.09 -12.09 -5.34
CA ARG A 95 11.84 -13.02 -6.21
C ARG A 95 12.53 -12.34 -7.40
N SER A 96 12.11 -11.12 -7.75
CA SER A 96 12.58 -10.36 -8.92
C SER A 96 13.21 -9.01 -8.49
N PRO A 97 14.30 -9.03 -7.69
CA PRO A 97 14.72 -7.89 -6.87
C PRO A 97 15.34 -6.71 -7.65
N GLU A 98 15.60 -6.84 -8.94
CA GLU A 98 16.30 -5.83 -9.78
C GLU A 98 15.71 -4.42 -9.66
N ASN A 99 14.40 -4.32 -9.40
CA ASN A 99 13.67 -3.06 -9.26
C ASN A 99 12.76 -3.04 -8.01
N PHE A 100 12.98 -3.92 -7.03
CA PHE A 100 12.14 -4.01 -5.81
C PHE A 100 12.97 -4.10 -4.53
N ARG A 101 12.85 -3.10 -3.66
CA ARG A 101 13.50 -3.08 -2.34
C ARG A 101 12.73 -3.95 -1.36
N HIS A 102 13.17 -5.18 -1.10
CA HIS A 102 12.63 -5.94 0.02
C HIS A 102 13.01 -5.29 1.36
N CYS A 103 12.07 -5.09 2.28
CA CYS A 103 12.34 -4.57 3.62
C CYS A 103 11.31 -5.09 4.65
N GLY A 104 11.54 -4.81 5.95
CA GLY A 104 10.65 -5.27 7.01
C GLY A 104 9.22 -4.70 6.98
N CYS A 105 8.95 -3.63 6.22
CA CYS A 105 7.57 -3.20 5.93
C CYS A 105 6.89 -4.12 4.90
N THR A 106 7.64 -4.70 3.97
CA THR A 106 7.15 -5.78 3.10
C THR A 106 6.86 -7.05 3.91
N GLU A 107 7.80 -7.46 4.78
CA GLU A 107 7.64 -8.60 5.69
C GLU A 107 6.36 -8.49 6.54
N TYR A 108 6.11 -7.30 7.10
CA TYR A 108 4.90 -7.05 7.89
C TYR A 108 3.63 -7.04 7.03
N ALA A 109 3.67 -6.51 5.79
CA ALA A 109 2.53 -6.57 4.88
C ALA A 109 2.18 -8.02 4.48
N LEU A 110 3.18 -8.85 4.20
CA LEU A 110 2.99 -10.28 3.96
C LEU A 110 2.43 -11.00 5.20
N ALA A 111 2.93 -10.65 6.39
CA ALA A 111 2.45 -11.24 7.64
C ALA A 111 1.00 -10.84 7.99
N LEU A 112 0.59 -9.61 7.68
CA LEU A 112 -0.81 -9.19 7.75
C LEU A 112 -1.68 -9.98 6.76
N MET A 113 -1.22 -10.21 5.54
CA MET A 113 -1.99 -10.92 4.51
C MET A 113 -2.06 -12.44 4.68
N ALA A 114 -1.06 -13.08 5.30
CA ALA A 114 -0.98 -14.54 5.51
C ALA A 114 -1.16 -14.99 6.98
N ASN A 115 -1.36 -14.04 7.91
CA ASN A 115 -1.54 -14.25 9.35
C ASN A 115 -0.38 -14.97 10.07
N ARG A 116 0.85 -14.83 9.58
CA ARG A 116 2.07 -15.44 10.13
C ARG A 116 3.30 -14.72 9.62
N HIS A 117 4.41 -14.78 10.34
CA HIS A 117 5.72 -14.39 9.80
C HIS A 117 6.55 -15.65 9.52
N VAL A 118 7.20 -15.73 8.35
CA VAL A 118 8.07 -16.84 7.97
C VAL A 118 9.39 -16.33 7.39
N THR A 119 10.49 -17.02 7.65
CA THR A 119 11.85 -16.62 7.22
C THR A 119 12.16 -16.92 5.74
N ALA A 120 11.24 -17.55 5.00
CA ALA A 120 11.45 -18.03 3.64
C ALA A 120 10.14 -17.98 2.82
N TRP A 121 9.63 -16.76 2.59
CA TRP A 121 8.35 -16.53 1.90
C TRP A 121 8.18 -17.34 0.63
N ALA A 122 9.12 -17.29 -0.32
CA ALA A 122 9.00 -18.01 -1.59
C ALA A 122 8.66 -19.52 -1.42
N LYS A 123 9.31 -20.20 -0.46
CA LYS A 123 9.04 -21.61 -0.15
C LYS A 123 7.66 -21.81 0.49
N TRP A 124 7.27 -20.93 1.41
CA TRP A 124 5.95 -21.01 2.05
C TRP A 124 4.83 -20.71 1.04
N THR A 125 5.01 -19.68 0.22
CA THR A 125 4.11 -19.26 -0.85
C THR A 125 3.88 -20.40 -1.82
N ASP A 126 4.93 -21.06 -2.31
CA ASP A 126 4.77 -22.16 -3.28
C ASP A 126 4.07 -23.39 -2.68
N ALA A 127 4.30 -23.68 -1.39
CA ALA A 127 3.58 -24.74 -0.68
C ALA A 127 2.10 -24.40 -0.42
N ASN A 128 1.73 -23.12 -0.30
CA ASN A 128 0.38 -22.69 0.05
C ASN A 128 -0.40 -21.99 -1.08
N ARG A 129 0.21 -21.84 -2.27
CA ARG A 129 -0.29 -21.06 -3.42
C ARG A 129 -1.73 -21.42 -3.84
N ASN A 130 -2.12 -22.67 -3.69
CA ASN A 130 -3.44 -23.17 -4.12
C ASN A 130 -4.56 -22.93 -3.09
N ARG A 131 -4.21 -22.58 -1.85
CA ARG A 131 -5.15 -22.39 -0.72
C ARG A 131 -5.72 -20.97 -0.67
N SER A 132 -6.81 -20.74 0.05
CA SER A 132 -7.43 -19.40 0.15
C SER A 132 -6.72 -18.49 1.18
N GLN A 133 -6.96 -17.16 1.15
CA GLN A 133 -6.42 -16.26 2.19
C GLN A 133 -7.02 -16.59 3.56
N GLU A 134 -8.31 -16.91 3.58
CA GLU A 134 -9.08 -17.30 4.76
C GLU A 134 -8.54 -18.60 5.38
N GLU A 135 -8.09 -19.56 4.55
CA GLU A 135 -7.36 -20.74 5.05
C GLU A 135 -6.02 -20.36 5.69
N TRP A 136 -5.21 -19.51 5.04
CA TRP A 136 -3.93 -19.06 5.60
C TRP A 136 -4.13 -18.38 6.96
N ILE A 137 -5.20 -17.56 7.06
CA ILE A 137 -5.61 -16.85 8.26
C ILE A 137 -6.05 -17.80 9.36
N ARG A 138 -7.01 -18.71 9.08
CA ARG A 138 -7.47 -19.74 10.03
C ARG A 138 -6.30 -20.52 10.59
N ASP A 139 -5.45 -21.05 9.71
CA ASP A 139 -4.28 -21.85 10.10
C ASP A 139 -3.25 -21.02 10.90
N GLY A 140 -3.27 -19.68 10.80
CA GLY A 140 -2.39 -18.79 11.58
C GLY A 140 -2.89 -18.54 13.01
N PHE A 141 -4.17 -18.78 13.29
CA PHE A 141 -4.70 -18.71 14.66
C PHE A 141 -4.37 -19.97 15.49
N LEU A 142 -4.15 -21.12 14.83
CA LEU A 142 -3.78 -22.39 15.47
C LEU A 142 -2.47 -22.25 16.27
N ASP A 143 -1.51 -21.49 15.74
CA ASP A 143 -0.23 -21.15 16.39
C ASP A 143 -0.41 -20.42 17.74
N TYR A 144 -1.61 -19.89 18.02
CA TYR A 144 -1.99 -19.18 19.26
C TYR A 144 -3.09 -19.90 20.07
N GLY A 145 -3.38 -21.16 19.71
CA GLY A 145 -4.39 -21.99 20.38
C GLY A 145 -5.84 -21.62 20.06
N VAL A 146 -6.10 -20.97 18.92
CA VAL A 146 -7.45 -20.55 18.49
C VAL A 146 -7.82 -21.26 17.19
N THR A 147 -8.94 -21.98 17.20
CA THR A 147 -9.54 -22.60 16.01
C THR A 147 -10.77 -21.81 15.60
N VAL A 148 -10.98 -21.63 14.29
CA VAL A 148 -12.14 -20.93 13.72
C VAL A 148 -12.70 -21.68 12.51
N HIS A 149 -13.99 -21.52 12.25
CA HIS A 149 -14.71 -22.21 11.19
C HIS A 149 -14.62 -21.48 9.85
N LEU A 150 -14.59 -22.21 8.73
CA LEU A 150 -14.63 -21.64 7.39
C LEU A 150 -15.72 -22.38 6.57
N PRO A 151 -16.91 -21.78 6.34
CA PRO A 151 -17.32 -20.42 6.70
C PRO A 151 -17.42 -20.19 8.24
N PRO A 152 -17.31 -18.94 8.71
CA PRO A 152 -17.38 -18.60 10.13
C PRO A 152 -18.70 -19.00 10.80
N THR A 153 -18.65 -19.20 12.12
CA THR A 153 -19.81 -19.48 12.96
C THR A 153 -19.87 -18.55 14.18
N SER A 154 -20.97 -18.59 14.93
CA SER A 154 -21.11 -17.92 16.23
C SER A 154 -19.97 -18.25 17.20
N ASP A 155 -19.48 -19.48 17.12
CA ASP A 155 -18.63 -20.10 18.13
C ASP A 155 -17.18 -19.60 18.03
N ASP A 156 -16.81 -19.05 16.86
CA ASP A 156 -15.55 -18.33 16.64
C ASP A 156 -15.44 -17.05 17.50
N THR A 157 -16.58 -16.48 17.93
CA THR A 157 -16.65 -15.15 18.55
C THR A 157 -15.82 -15.04 19.83
N LEU A 158 -16.03 -15.95 20.79
CA LEU A 158 -15.34 -15.89 22.09
C LEU A 158 -13.82 -16.16 21.95
N PRO A 159 -13.35 -17.20 21.24
CA PRO A 159 -11.92 -17.40 20.98
C PRO A 159 -11.24 -16.18 20.35
N LEU A 160 -11.90 -15.50 19.40
CA LEU A 160 -11.34 -14.32 18.73
C LEU A 160 -11.35 -13.07 19.61
N LEU A 161 -12.38 -12.87 20.46
CA LEU A 161 -12.38 -11.79 21.45
C LEU A 161 -11.34 -12.01 22.55
N HIS A 162 -11.18 -13.25 23.05
CA HIS A 162 -10.09 -13.59 23.97
C HIS A 162 -8.71 -13.35 23.32
N LEU A 163 -8.55 -13.71 22.04
CA LEU A 163 -7.31 -13.45 21.28
C LEU A 163 -7.04 -11.95 21.14
N LEU A 164 -8.04 -11.14 20.79
CA LEU A 164 -7.97 -9.67 20.77
C LEU A 164 -7.71 -9.06 22.17
N GLY A 165 -8.05 -9.76 23.25
CA GLY A 165 -7.81 -9.33 24.62
C GLY A 165 -6.37 -9.50 25.11
N ARG A 166 -5.56 -10.35 24.46
CA ARG A 166 -4.17 -10.64 24.88
C ARG A 166 -3.26 -9.41 24.75
N LYS A 167 -2.08 -9.46 25.38
CA LYS A 167 -1.06 -8.42 25.21
C LYS A 167 -0.60 -8.38 23.74
N SER A 168 -0.34 -7.19 23.22
CA SER A 168 0.16 -7.00 21.85
C SER A 168 1.62 -6.58 21.82
N TRP A 169 2.41 -7.14 20.90
CA TRP A 169 3.68 -6.56 20.48
C TRP A 169 3.64 -6.15 19.01
N ASN A 170 4.46 -5.15 18.66
CA ASN A 170 4.45 -4.56 17.33
C ASN A 170 5.48 -5.29 16.45
N PHE A 171 5.00 -5.98 15.42
CA PHE A 171 5.90 -6.45 14.37
C PHE A 171 6.25 -5.25 13.47
N LEU A 172 7.52 -4.86 13.43
CA LEU A 172 8.00 -3.69 12.71
C LEU A 172 9.26 -4.05 11.89
N TRP A 173 9.88 -3.06 11.24
CA TRP A 173 10.87 -3.30 10.17
C TRP A 173 12.16 -4.03 10.58
N ALA A 174 12.38 -4.29 11.87
CA ALA A 174 13.51 -5.04 12.42
C ALA A 174 13.08 -6.35 13.12
N GLY A 175 11.87 -6.84 12.84
CA GLY A 175 11.24 -7.95 13.54
C GLY A 175 10.43 -7.46 14.76
N SER A 176 10.48 -8.21 15.85
CA SER A 176 9.71 -7.92 17.06
C SER A 176 10.18 -6.68 17.81
N GLN A 177 9.31 -5.67 17.91
CA GLN A 177 9.53 -4.50 18.76
C GLN A 177 8.55 -4.52 19.94
N GLY A 178 9.13 -4.68 21.13
CA GLY A 178 8.44 -4.93 22.39
C GLY A 178 9.08 -6.09 23.15
N THR A 179 8.58 -6.40 24.34
CA THR A 179 8.88 -7.67 24.99
C THR A 179 8.14 -8.80 24.27
N ASN A 180 8.88 -9.77 23.73
CA ASN A 180 8.35 -11.09 23.35
C ASN A 180 8.01 -11.89 24.62
N ALA A 181 7.11 -11.36 25.45
CA ALA A 181 6.55 -12.10 26.57
C ALA A 181 5.77 -13.31 26.00
N PRO A 182 5.86 -14.51 26.61
CA PRO A 182 5.26 -15.72 26.03
C PRO A 182 3.74 -15.67 25.83
N ASP A 183 3.05 -14.72 26.48
CA ASP A 183 1.61 -14.47 26.37
C ASP A 183 1.24 -13.39 25.34
N ALA A 184 2.23 -12.74 24.70
CA ALA A 184 2.03 -11.59 23.84
C ALA A 184 1.93 -11.97 22.35
N VAL A 185 0.89 -11.44 21.70
CA VAL A 185 0.46 -11.80 20.35
C VAL A 185 0.85 -10.69 19.35
N PRO A 186 1.36 -11.02 18.15
CA PRO A 186 1.73 -10.02 17.15
C PRO A 186 0.54 -9.16 16.69
N SER A 187 0.82 -7.90 16.36
CA SER A 187 -0.15 -6.95 15.79
C SER A 187 -0.91 -7.49 14.56
N TYR A 188 -0.27 -8.31 13.71
CA TYR A 188 -0.93 -8.90 12.53
C TYR A 188 -1.97 -9.99 12.87
N ILE A 189 -1.75 -10.76 13.94
CA ILE A 189 -2.72 -11.76 14.42
C ILE A 189 -3.97 -11.06 14.94
N HIS A 190 -3.79 -10.01 15.74
CA HIS A 190 -4.90 -9.18 16.20
C HIS A 190 -5.67 -8.55 15.04
N TYR A 191 -4.97 -8.06 14.01
CA TYR A 191 -5.63 -7.46 12.86
C TYR A 191 -6.52 -8.45 12.10
N ASN A 192 -6.05 -9.69 11.88
CA ASN A 192 -6.88 -10.70 11.23
C ASN A 192 -7.99 -11.25 12.14
N ALA A 193 -7.77 -11.34 13.46
CA ALA A 193 -8.84 -11.70 14.40
C ALA A 193 -9.99 -10.67 14.37
N TYR A 194 -9.63 -9.38 14.28
CA TYR A 194 -10.57 -8.30 14.00
C TYR A 194 -11.28 -8.46 12.63
N ARG A 195 -10.55 -8.70 11.54
CA ARG A 195 -11.14 -8.93 10.20
C ARG A 195 -12.15 -10.08 10.22
N TRP A 196 -11.79 -11.20 10.87
CA TRP A 196 -12.64 -12.39 10.94
C TRP A 196 -13.98 -12.09 11.61
N LEU A 197 -13.97 -11.46 12.79
CA LEU A 197 -15.17 -11.01 13.50
C LEU A 197 -16.01 -10.04 12.65
N ARG A 198 -15.36 -8.99 12.10
CA ARG A 198 -16.02 -7.97 11.28
C ARG A 198 -16.72 -8.60 10.07
N ASP A 199 -16.02 -9.47 9.36
CA ASP A 199 -16.47 -10.07 8.11
C ASP A 199 -17.42 -11.26 8.34
N SER A 200 -17.46 -11.84 9.55
CA SER A 200 -18.44 -12.86 9.95
C SER A 200 -19.79 -12.28 10.40
N GLY A 201 -19.95 -10.94 10.39
CA GLY A 201 -21.19 -10.28 10.85
C GLY A 201 -21.33 -10.19 12.37
N PHE A 202 -20.21 -10.13 13.12
CA PHE A 202 -20.22 -9.92 14.56
C PHE A 202 -20.82 -8.54 14.93
N ASP A 203 -21.88 -8.55 15.76
CA ASP A 203 -22.46 -7.36 16.36
C ASP A 203 -22.00 -7.22 17.83
N PRO A 204 -21.11 -6.26 18.15
CA PRO A 204 -20.61 -6.07 19.51
C PRO A 204 -21.68 -5.56 20.49
N VAL A 205 -22.70 -4.83 20.03
CA VAL A 205 -23.77 -4.28 20.89
C VAL A 205 -24.73 -5.39 21.30
N LYS A 206 -25.13 -6.23 20.34
CA LYS A 206 -25.92 -7.44 20.61
C LYS A 206 -25.15 -8.45 21.44
N PHE A 207 -23.85 -8.63 21.18
CA PHE A 207 -23.01 -9.51 21.99
C PHE A 207 -22.95 -9.05 23.45
N VAL A 208 -22.63 -7.78 23.73
CA VAL A 208 -22.53 -7.25 25.09
C VAL A 208 -23.87 -7.32 25.83
N SER A 209 -24.97 -6.95 25.18
CA SER A 209 -26.31 -6.98 25.81
C SER A 209 -26.85 -8.39 26.06
N SER A 210 -26.41 -9.39 25.29
CA SER A 210 -26.81 -10.80 25.46
C SER A 210 -25.89 -11.59 26.41
N ASN A 211 -24.67 -11.10 26.67
CA ASN A 211 -23.62 -11.86 27.37
C ASN A 211 -22.94 -11.05 28.49
N THR A 212 -23.67 -10.16 29.18
CA THR A 212 -23.13 -9.14 30.10
C THR A 212 -22.03 -9.65 31.06
N THR A 213 -22.23 -10.82 31.67
CA THR A 213 -21.26 -11.43 32.60
C THR A 213 -19.96 -11.87 31.92
N VAL A 214 -20.03 -12.37 30.68
CA VAL A 214 -18.86 -12.78 29.88
C VAL A 214 -18.18 -11.55 29.26
N ALA A 215 -18.97 -10.56 28.82
CA ALA A 215 -18.46 -9.30 28.31
C ALA A 215 -17.61 -8.55 29.37
N ALA A 216 -17.99 -8.65 30.65
CA ALA A 216 -17.27 -8.07 31.79
C ALA A 216 -15.95 -8.78 32.16
N ALA A 217 -15.60 -9.91 31.52
CA ALA A 217 -14.27 -10.49 31.66
C ALA A 217 -13.21 -9.52 31.08
N PHE A 218 -12.10 -9.33 31.81
CA PHE A 218 -11.11 -8.29 31.50
C PHE A 218 -10.53 -8.39 30.07
N ASP A 219 -10.27 -9.60 29.62
CA ASP A 219 -9.74 -9.89 28.28
C ASP A 219 -10.81 -9.74 27.20
N ILE A 220 -12.05 -10.18 27.42
CA ILE A 220 -13.17 -9.91 26.51
C ILE A 220 -13.44 -8.40 26.38
N THR A 221 -13.48 -7.66 27.50
CA THR A 221 -13.57 -6.19 27.50
C THR A 221 -12.42 -5.56 26.71
N THR A 222 -11.18 -6.00 26.93
CA THR A 222 -10.01 -5.52 26.18
C THR A 222 -10.11 -5.86 24.68
N GLY A 223 -10.63 -7.03 24.34
CA GLY A 223 -10.85 -7.48 22.98
C GLY A 223 -11.93 -6.68 22.26
N LEU A 224 -13.04 -6.35 22.93
CA LEU A 224 -14.10 -5.46 22.44
C LEU A 224 -13.60 -4.04 22.21
N LEU A 225 -12.81 -3.49 23.13
CA LEU A 225 -12.15 -2.18 22.97
C LEU A 225 -11.20 -2.17 21.77
N ARG A 226 -10.39 -3.23 21.61
CA ARG A 226 -9.47 -3.37 20.46
C ARG A 226 -10.21 -3.59 19.14
N PHE A 227 -11.32 -4.33 19.15
CA PHE A 227 -12.22 -4.47 18.00
C PHE A 227 -12.75 -3.10 17.58
N SER A 228 -13.24 -2.29 18.53
CA SER A 228 -13.74 -0.93 18.27
C SER A 228 -12.65 -0.01 17.66
N GLN A 229 -11.43 -0.06 18.19
CA GLN A 229 -10.29 0.68 17.65
C GLN A 229 -9.97 0.32 16.19
N TRP A 230 -9.89 -0.98 15.87
CA TRP A 230 -9.68 -1.42 14.49
C TRP A 230 -10.89 -1.13 13.59
N HIS A 231 -12.12 -1.21 14.12
CA HIS A 231 -13.35 -0.88 13.40
C HIS A 231 -13.41 0.59 13.01
N ALA A 232 -13.00 1.51 13.89
CA ALA A 232 -12.91 2.93 13.56
C ALA A 232 -11.86 3.23 12.46
N ALA A 233 -10.81 2.42 12.35
CA ALA A 233 -9.71 2.64 11.41
C ALA A 233 -9.84 1.87 10.07
N TYR A 234 -10.60 0.77 10.03
CA TYR A 234 -10.72 -0.12 8.86
C TYR A 234 -12.14 -0.74 8.71
N PRO A 235 -13.24 0.03 8.75
CA PRO A 235 -14.60 -0.40 9.09
C PRO A 235 -15.27 -1.47 8.20
N GLY A 236 -14.60 -1.99 7.17
CA GLY A 236 -15.08 -3.10 6.35
C GLY A 236 -16.17 -2.73 5.35
N HIS A 237 -17.06 -1.78 5.69
CA HIS A 237 -18.08 -1.27 4.76
C HIS A 237 -17.46 -0.86 3.42
N ASN A 238 -16.23 -0.36 3.39
CA ASN A 238 -15.47 -0.01 2.18
C ASN A 238 -15.38 -1.12 1.10
N GLY A 239 -15.56 -2.39 1.45
CA GLY A 239 -15.23 -3.53 0.58
C GLY A 239 -13.71 -3.78 0.48
N LEU A 240 -12.92 -3.14 1.34
CA LEU A 240 -11.45 -3.13 1.34
C LEU A 240 -10.89 -3.94 2.50
N GLY A 241 -9.93 -4.83 2.23
CA GLY A 241 -9.44 -5.79 3.22
C GLY A 241 -10.52 -6.76 3.72
N VAL A 242 -11.62 -6.91 2.98
CA VAL A 242 -12.77 -7.75 3.34
C VAL A 242 -12.55 -9.17 2.81
N LEU A 243 -12.57 -10.14 3.73
CA LEU A 243 -12.48 -11.57 3.45
C LEU A 243 -13.64 -12.02 2.56
N THR A 244 -13.44 -13.10 1.81
CA THR A 244 -14.37 -13.50 0.73
C THR A 244 -15.80 -13.76 1.22
N PHE A 245 -15.97 -14.17 2.48
CA PHE A 245 -17.28 -14.37 3.11
C PHE A 245 -18.01 -13.09 3.55
N GLY A 246 -17.34 -11.93 3.68
CA GLY A 246 -17.91 -10.69 4.23
C GLY A 246 -18.24 -9.58 3.22
N LYS A 247 -18.15 -9.83 1.90
CA LYS A 247 -18.07 -8.77 0.86
C LYS A 247 -19.33 -7.88 0.70
N GLY A 248 -19.34 -6.73 1.39
CA GLY A 248 -20.27 -5.59 1.26
C GLY A 248 -19.69 -4.35 0.52
N ARG A 249 -20.44 -3.22 0.50
CA ARG A 249 -20.14 -1.97 -0.27
C ARG A 249 -20.09 -0.67 0.56
N GLY A 250 -19.13 0.26 0.30
CA GLY A 250 -19.18 1.69 0.71
C GLY A 250 -17.99 2.32 1.50
N SER A 251 -17.08 3.04 0.81
CA SER A 251 -16.13 4.18 1.12
C SER A 251 -15.79 4.86 2.51
N GLY A 252 -14.48 5.19 2.75
CA GLY A 252 -13.88 6.29 3.61
C GLY A 252 -12.85 5.87 4.70
N PHE A 253 -11.76 6.55 5.19
CA PHE A 253 -10.91 7.78 4.91
C PHE A 253 -9.56 7.69 5.74
N ASP A 254 -8.53 8.59 5.88
CA ASP A 254 -7.74 9.58 5.07
C ASP A 254 -6.31 9.82 5.75
N MET A 255 -5.90 11.08 6.11
CA MET A 255 -4.69 11.64 6.80
C MET A 255 -3.30 11.67 6.06
N CYS A 256 -2.42 12.67 6.37
CA CYS A 256 -1.60 13.37 5.34
C CYS A 256 -0.11 13.72 5.66
N PRO A 257 0.82 13.73 4.67
CA PRO A 257 2.18 14.32 4.74
C PRO A 257 2.51 15.39 3.66
N ILE A 258 3.79 15.77 3.50
CA ILE A 258 4.26 17.10 3.03
C ILE A 258 4.33 17.35 1.50
N ILE A 259 4.39 16.34 0.62
CA ILE A 259 4.84 16.54 -0.78
C ILE A 259 3.84 17.26 -1.71
N SER A 260 2.59 17.43 -1.28
CA SER A 260 1.48 18.05 -2.03
C SER A 260 1.47 19.59 -2.03
N LYS A 261 2.52 20.25 -1.55
CA LYS A 261 2.58 21.73 -1.49
C LYS A 261 2.63 22.35 -2.90
N PRO A 262 1.77 23.35 -3.24
CA PRO A 262 1.62 23.87 -4.60
C PRO A 262 2.90 24.37 -5.29
N TRP A 263 3.88 24.87 -4.53
CA TRP A 263 5.16 25.34 -5.09
C TRP A 263 6.00 24.21 -5.71
N VAL A 264 5.86 22.97 -5.23
CA VAL A 264 6.50 21.79 -5.81
C VAL A 264 5.92 21.51 -7.20
N VAL A 265 4.60 21.60 -7.31
CA VAL A 265 3.88 21.36 -8.58
C VAL A 265 4.25 22.41 -9.62
N PHE A 266 4.14 23.69 -9.25
CA PHE A 266 4.52 24.80 -10.13
C PHE A 266 5.98 24.72 -10.60
N GLY A 267 6.91 24.33 -9.72
CA GLY A 267 8.33 24.18 -10.07
C GLY A 267 8.61 23.12 -11.14
N VAL A 268 7.95 21.95 -11.06
CA VAL A 268 8.13 20.88 -12.03
C VAL A 268 7.43 21.20 -13.36
N ASP A 269 6.21 21.73 -13.33
CA ASP A 269 5.47 22.11 -14.54
C ASP A 269 6.22 23.22 -15.32
N ALA A 270 6.81 24.20 -14.61
CA ALA A 270 7.65 25.24 -15.21
C ALA A 270 8.93 24.68 -15.83
N PHE A 271 9.60 23.72 -15.18
CA PHE A 271 10.78 23.05 -15.73
C PHE A 271 10.46 22.30 -17.03
N ILE A 272 9.35 21.53 -17.05
CA ILE A 272 8.87 20.82 -18.25
C ILE A 272 8.64 21.81 -19.40
N ALA A 273 7.94 22.92 -19.14
CA ALA A 273 7.66 23.95 -20.14
C ALA A 273 8.95 24.59 -20.70
N VAL A 274 9.89 24.97 -19.84
CA VAL A 274 11.18 25.58 -20.25
C VAL A 274 12.01 24.60 -21.09
N CYS A 275 12.10 23.33 -20.70
CA CYS A 275 12.83 22.32 -21.47
C CYS A 275 12.20 22.05 -22.84
N ALA A 276 10.88 21.91 -22.91
CA ALA A 276 10.16 21.66 -24.16
C ALA A 276 10.25 22.86 -25.12
N ILE A 277 9.94 24.07 -24.64
CA ILE A 277 9.95 25.29 -25.46
C ILE A 277 11.38 25.65 -25.88
N GLY A 278 12.33 25.65 -24.94
CA GLY A 278 13.74 25.97 -25.22
C GLY A 278 14.37 25.00 -26.22
N GLY A 279 14.11 23.68 -26.05
CA GLY A 279 14.59 22.66 -26.98
C GLY A 279 13.98 22.79 -28.38
N ALA A 280 12.67 23.07 -28.47
CA ALA A 280 11.98 23.31 -29.74
C ALA A 280 12.49 24.57 -30.46
N VAL A 281 12.73 25.67 -29.73
CA VAL A 281 13.31 26.92 -30.28
C VAL A 281 14.71 26.68 -30.81
N LEU A 282 15.58 25.96 -30.07
CA LEU A 282 16.92 25.61 -30.54
C LEU A 282 16.91 24.75 -31.81
N MET A 283 16.02 23.75 -31.89
CA MET A 283 15.85 22.95 -33.11
C MET A 283 15.29 23.77 -34.28
N PHE A 284 14.36 24.70 -34.05
CA PHE A 284 13.84 25.61 -35.09
C PHE A 284 14.92 26.58 -35.61
N HIS A 285 15.77 27.11 -34.73
CA HIS A 285 16.93 27.90 -35.17
C HIS A 285 17.92 27.05 -35.98
N PHE A 286 18.18 25.80 -35.59
CA PHE A 286 19.03 24.88 -36.36
C PHE A 286 18.46 24.57 -37.76
N THR A 287 17.17 24.26 -37.89
CA THR A 287 16.55 23.98 -39.20
C THR A 287 16.53 25.23 -40.08
N ARG A 288 16.17 26.40 -39.53
CA ARG A 288 16.19 27.68 -40.26
C ARG A 288 17.60 28.09 -40.71
N MET A 289 18.63 27.91 -39.88
CA MET A 289 20.04 28.13 -40.25
C MET A 289 20.54 27.13 -41.30
N SER A 290 19.96 25.93 -41.34
CA SER A 290 20.30 24.89 -42.33
C SER A 290 19.62 25.13 -43.67
N ALA A 291 18.37 25.61 -43.68
CA ALA A 291 17.67 26.06 -44.88
C ALA A 291 18.34 27.29 -45.52
N ASN A 292 18.64 28.32 -44.73
CA ASN A 292 19.33 29.53 -45.20
C ASN A 292 20.81 29.28 -45.59
N GLY A 293 21.37 28.11 -45.29
CA GLY A 293 22.73 27.70 -45.67
C GLY A 293 22.81 26.88 -46.97
N LYS A 294 21.73 26.83 -47.76
CA LYS A 294 21.65 26.20 -49.09
C LYS A 294 21.49 27.22 -50.24
N LYS A 295 21.70 28.51 -49.94
CA LYS A 295 21.97 29.57 -50.92
C LYS A 295 23.44 29.98 -50.78
#